data_AF-A0A7K4F5B6-F1
#
_entry.id   AF-A0A7K4F5B6-F1
#
_cell.length_a   1.000
_cell.length_b   1.000
_cell.length_c   1.000
_cell.angle_alpha   90.00
_cell.angle_beta   90.00
_cell.angle_gamma   90.00
#
_symmetry.space_group_name_H-M   'P 1'
#
loop_
_entity.id
_entity.type
_entity.pdbx_description
1 polymer ?
#
loop_
_entity_poly.entity_id
_entity_poly.type
_entity_poly.pdbx_seq_one_letter_code
_entity_poly.pdbx_strand_id
1 'polypeptide(L)'
;SVIVKDEFDKSEMEHHGNALYEINQQALTYQENGNHEKFDEQIIKMQETIEEIARDSLGLSIYASDVHQAFFPLTEGSKVEIPQGKEPFQICNIAENIPIHLQNIGKTERFRLFAEKYSDYPIELFLQDERRNDSLFHYGLIANSDDGRTALTFFHADSCTNQIADSERYYLSCHDDAKHNIFGTINKKDILASLSHPDFCTIPLDTWRQSVYDYNQETKEQLENHLPTIKTIDKSYKSVSAYQLESHRLDLLSEISIMYVMAEDEQIIEEKIIQYNKQFGALPDELLQLIEQRK
;
A
#
# COMPACT_ATOMS: atom_id res chain seq x y z
N SER A 1 -3.84 0.38 -25.98
CA SER A 1 -4.04 -1.02 -25.56
C SER A 1 -2.79 -1.50 -24.85
N VAL A 2 -2.93 -1.98 -23.63
CA VAL A 2 -1.82 -2.59 -22.86
C VAL A 2 -1.54 -3.96 -23.46
N ILE A 3 -0.31 -4.21 -23.91
CA ILE A 3 0.11 -5.51 -24.46
C ILE A 3 1.05 -6.13 -23.44
N VAL A 4 0.52 -6.98 -22.57
CA VAL A 4 1.34 -7.78 -21.65
C VAL A 4 1.95 -8.93 -22.43
N LYS A 5 3.27 -9.09 -22.40
CA LYS A 5 3.96 -10.25 -23.00
C LYS A 5 3.61 -11.49 -22.17
N ASP A 6 3.04 -12.53 -22.81
CA ASP A 6 2.66 -13.79 -22.14
C ASP A 6 3.88 -14.50 -21.52
N GLU A 7 5.02 -14.45 -22.23
CA GLU A 7 6.30 -15.00 -21.78
C GLU A 7 7.45 -14.04 -22.17
N PHE A 8 8.35 -13.79 -21.24
CA PHE A 8 9.62 -13.12 -21.51
C PHE A 8 10.63 -14.13 -22.04
N ASP A 9 11.59 -13.63 -22.82
CA ASP A 9 12.78 -14.41 -23.07
C ASP A 9 13.50 -14.63 -21.73
N LYS A 10 13.70 -15.89 -21.36
CA LYS A 10 14.39 -16.28 -20.13
C LYS A 10 15.76 -15.60 -20.01
N SER A 11 16.46 -15.42 -21.12
CA SER A 11 17.78 -14.78 -21.14
C SER A 11 17.71 -13.28 -20.82
N GLU A 12 16.64 -12.60 -21.23
CA GLU A 12 16.39 -11.19 -20.95
C GLU A 12 16.03 -10.99 -19.46
N MET A 13 15.20 -11.88 -18.89
CA MET A 13 14.92 -11.90 -17.45
C MET A 13 16.17 -12.12 -16.60
N GLU A 14 17.00 -13.10 -16.97
CA GLU A 14 18.27 -13.36 -16.27
C GLU A 14 19.20 -12.15 -16.38
N HIS A 15 19.25 -11.48 -17.55
CA HIS A 15 20.05 -10.28 -17.73
C HIS A 15 19.60 -9.14 -16.80
N HIS A 16 18.30 -8.83 -16.80
CA HIS A 16 17.74 -7.80 -15.92
C HIS A 16 17.91 -8.14 -14.44
N GLY A 17 17.66 -9.39 -14.04
CA GLY A 17 17.83 -9.83 -12.66
C GLY A 17 19.27 -9.67 -12.18
N ASN A 18 20.26 -10.04 -13.01
CA ASN A 18 21.67 -9.85 -12.69
C ASN A 18 22.05 -8.36 -12.59
N ALA A 19 21.54 -7.51 -13.48
CA ALA A 19 21.79 -6.08 -13.44
C ALA A 19 21.28 -5.44 -12.12
N LEU A 20 20.05 -5.76 -11.72
CA LEU A 20 19.48 -5.29 -10.45
C LEU A 20 20.27 -5.81 -9.24
N TYR A 21 20.71 -7.07 -9.27
CA TYR A 21 21.57 -7.63 -8.22
C TYR A 21 22.89 -6.86 -8.10
N GLU A 22 23.57 -6.58 -9.21
CA GLU A 22 24.82 -5.83 -9.21
C GLU A 22 24.67 -4.41 -8.68
N ILE A 23 23.61 -3.69 -9.09
CA ILE A 23 23.29 -2.35 -8.58
C ILE A 23 23.09 -2.39 -7.06
N ASN A 24 22.35 -3.39 -6.56
CA ASN A 24 22.09 -3.55 -5.13
C ASN A 24 23.38 -3.83 -4.33
N GLN A 25 24.27 -4.67 -4.85
CA GLN A 25 25.56 -4.98 -4.21
C GLN A 25 26.51 -3.78 -4.20
N GLN A 26 26.51 -2.96 -5.26
CA GLN A 26 27.26 -1.71 -5.30
C GLN A 26 26.71 -0.70 -4.29
N ALA A 27 25.39 -0.57 -4.20
CA ALA A 27 24.72 0.30 -3.24
C ALA A 27 25.06 -0.07 -1.78
N LEU A 28 25.01 -1.37 -1.44
CA LEU A 28 25.46 -1.88 -0.13
C LEU A 28 26.90 -1.45 0.17
N THR A 29 27.80 -1.65 -0.79
CA THR A 29 29.22 -1.27 -0.65
C THR A 29 29.39 0.23 -0.43
N TYR A 30 28.65 1.08 -1.15
CA TYR A 30 28.76 2.53 -1.00
C TYR A 30 28.14 3.04 0.30
N GLN A 31 27.03 2.44 0.74
CA GLN A 31 26.41 2.73 2.03
C GLN A 31 27.35 2.39 3.19
N GLU A 32 27.96 1.19 3.19
CA GLU A 32 28.89 0.75 4.24
C GLU A 32 30.16 1.62 4.31
N ASN A 33 30.61 2.15 3.16
CA ASN A 33 31.78 3.04 3.08
C ASN A 33 31.44 4.52 3.29
N GLY A 34 30.18 4.89 3.52
CA GLY A 34 29.74 6.27 3.71
C GLY A 34 29.85 7.16 2.46
N ASN A 35 29.86 6.57 1.26
CA ASN A 35 29.90 7.33 0.01
C ASN A 35 28.48 7.64 -0.48
N HIS A 36 27.90 8.73 0.05
CA HIS A 36 26.52 9.12 -0.23
C HIS A 36 26.27 9.44 -1.72
N GLU A 37 27.18 10.14 -2.39
CA GLU A 37 27.02 10.49 -3.82
C GLU A 37 26.88 9.25 -4.69
N LYS A 38 27.78 8.26 -4.52
CA LYS A 38 27.70 7.01 -5.29
C LYS A 38 26.52 6.13 -4.89
N PHE A 39 26.08 6.22 -3.65
CA PHE A 39 24.89 5.53 -3.19
C PHE A 39 23.63 6.09 -3.88
N ASP A 40 23.50 7.42 -3.93
CA ASP A 40 22.38 8.10 -4.61
C ASP A 40 22.38 7.79 -6.11
N GLU A 41 23.54 7.70 -6.75
CA GLU A 41 23.66 7.23 -8.14
C GLU A 41 23.10 5.81 -8.34
N GLN A 42 23.25 4.91 -7.35
CA GLN A 42 22.68 3.56 -7.45
C GLN A 42 21.17 3.54 -7.27
N ILE A 43 20.58 4.47 -6.49
CA ILE A 43 19.12 4.61 -6.38
C ILE A 43 18.55 4.96 -7.76
N ILE A 44 19.10 6.00 -8.40
CA ILE A 44 18.67 6.45 -9.72
C ILE A 44 18.81 5.32 -10.73
N LYS A 45 19.95 4.63 -10.76
CA LYS A 45 20.19 3.53 -11.68
C LYS A 45 19.25 2.35 -11.45
N MET A 46 18.93 2.03 -10.19
CA MET A 46 17.94 1.00 -9.85
C MET A 46 16.56 1.37 -10.40
N GLN A 47 16.12 2.62 -10.20
CA GLN A 47 14.85 3.13 -10.71
C GLN A 47 14.77 3.09 -12.24
N GLU A 48 15.78 3.62 -12.95
CA GLU A 48 15.85 3.57 -14.42
C GLU A 48 15.78 2.14 -14.96
N THR A 49 16.48 1.20 -14.29
CA THR A 49 16.47 -0.21 -14.69
C THR A 49 15.11 -0.86 -14.44
N ILE A 50 14.43 -0.52 -13.34
CA ILE A 50 13.07 -1.01 -13.04
C ILE A 50 12.06 -0.48 -14.05
N GLU A 51 12.16 0.79 -14.47
CA GLU A 51 11.30 1.38 -15.49
C GLU A 51 11.42 0.68 -16.83
N GLU A 52 12.65 0.34 -17.24
CA GLU A 52 12.92 -0.46 -18.43
C GLU A 52 12.24 -1.83 -18.33
N ILE A 53 12.51 -2.57 -17.23
CA ILE A 53 11.93 -3.89 -17.00
C ILE A 53 10.40 -3.84 -16.95
N ALA A 54 9.82 -2.82 -16.32
CA ALA A 54 8.38 -2.68 -16.18
C ALA A 54 7.72 -2.38 -17.52
N ARG A 55 8.33 -1.53 -18.36
CA ARG A 55 7.86 -1.31 -19.74
C ARG A 55 7.76 -2.61 -20.50
N ASP A 56 8.77 -3.43 -20.32
CA ASP A 56 8.92 -4.70 -20.99
C ASP A 56 7.95 -5.77 -20.43
N SER A 57 7.90 -5.91 -19.11
CA SER A 57 7.17 -6.96 -18.37
C SER A 57 5.68 -6.69 -18.22
N LEU A 58 5.31 -5.44 -18.00
CA LEU A 58 3.92 -5.03 -17.76
C LEU A 58 3.24 -4.53 -19.04
N GLY A 59 4.01 -4.20 -20.09
CA GLY A 59 3.47 -3.57 -21.29
C GLY A 59 2.89 -2.17 -21.03
N LEU A 60 3.40 -1.49 -19.99
CA LEU A 60 2.97 -0.17 -19.55
C LEU A 60 4.11 0.84 -19.68
N SER A 61 3.79 2.06 -20.13
CA SER A 61 4.75 3.16 -20.01
C SER A 61 4.79 3.64 -18.56
N ILE A 62 5.73 3.14 -17.77
CA ILE A 62 6.02 3.69 -16.44
C ILE A 62 6.68 5.06 -16.62
N TYR A 63 6.08 6.09 -16.03
CA TYR A 63 6.58 7.47 -16.07
C TYR A 63 7.74 7.68 -15.08
N ALA A 64 7.63 7.07 -13.90
CA ALA A 64 8.66 7.06 -12.89
C ALA A 64 8.56 5.79 -12.04
N SER A 65 9.69 5.32 -11.52
CA SER A 65 9.70 4.33 -10.45
C SER A 65 10.30 4.90 -9.17
N ASP A 66 9.71 4.55 -8.03
CA ASP A 66 10.26 4.88 -6.73
C ASP A 66 10.65 3.61 -5.98
N VAL A 67 11.95 3.49 -5.68
CA VAL A 67 12.44 2.50 -4.73
C VAL A 67 12.64 3.24 -3.43
N HIS A 68 11.70 3.07 -2.51
CA HIS A 68 11.62 3.90 -1.32
C HIS A 68 12.96 3.90 -0.57
N GLN A 69 13.62 5.06 -0.49
CA GLN A 69 15.01 5.18 -0.04
C GLN A 69 15.27 4.58 1.34
N ALA A 70 14.29 4.64 2.25
CA ALA A 70 14.40 4.02 3.58
C ALA A 70 14.56 2.48 3.54
N PHE A 71 14.29 1.85 2.40
CA PHE A 71 14.33 0.41 2.17
C PHE A 71 15.37 0.01 1.12
N PHE A 72 16.14 0.97 0.59
CA PHE A 72 17.27 0.73 -0.30
C PHE A 72 18.61 0.94 0.44
N PRO A 73 19.64 0.12 0.22
CA PRO A 73 19.66 -1.06 -0.63
C PRO A 73 18.79 -2.18 -0.06
N LEU A 74 18.28 -3.04 -0.94
CA LEU A 74 17.41 -4.16 -0.55
C LEU A 74 18.23 -5.12 0.31
N THR A 75 17.73 -5.38 1.52
CA THR A 75 18.47 -6.18 2.51
C THR A 75 18.57 -7.63 2.02
N GLU A 76 19.75 -8.24 2.12
CA GLU A 76 19.90 -9.68 1.81
C GLU A 76 19.01 -10.51 2.73
N GLY A 77 18.39 -11.57 2.21
CA GLY A 77 17.42 -12.36 2.97
C GLY A 77 17.99 -12.91 4.28
N SER A 78 19.26 -13.31 4.27
CA SER A 78 19.99 -13.79 5.46
C SER A 78 20.25 -12.73 6.53
N LYS A 79 20.09 -11.45 6.20
CA LYS A 79 20.33 -10.29 7.08
C LYS A 79 19.03 -9.64 7.55
N VAL A 80 17.86 -10.15 7.15
CA VAL A 80 16.58 -9.61 7.61
C VAL A 80 16.30 -10.10 9.03
N GLU A 81 16.24 -9.18 9.99
CA GLU A 81 15.86 -9.48 11.35
C GLU A 81 14.35 -9.77 11.42
N ILE A 82 13.99 -10.95 11.92
CA ILE A 82 12.60 -11.36 12.10
C ILE A 82 12.14 -10.91 13.51
N PRO A 83 11.04 -10.14 13.63
CA PRO A 83 10.52 -9.72 14.92
C PRO A 83 10.25 -10.91 15.86
N GLN A 84 10.58 -10.75 17.15
CA GLN A 84 10.32 -11.78 18.15
C GLN A 84 8.82 -12.13 18.21
N GLY A 85 8.51 -13.43 18.13
CA GLY A 85 7.14 -13.94 18.22
C GLY A 85 6.42 -14.14 16.87
N LYS A 86 7.05 -13.80 15.75
CA LYS A 86 6.60 -14.29 14.43
C LYS A 86 7.32 -15.59 14.09
N GLU A 87 6.63 -16.53 13.42
CA GLU A 87 7.31 -17.72 12.89
C GLU A 87 8.37 -17.29 11.87
N PRO A 88 9.52 -17.99 11.79
CA PRO A 88 10.52 -17.67 10.79
C PRO A 88 9.98 -18.01 9.40
N PHE A 89 9.52 -17.00 8.68
CA PHE A 89 9.23 -17.11 7.26
C PHE A 89 10.56 -17.15 6.48
N GLN A 90 10.56 -17.84 5.35
CA GLN A 90 11.74 -17.88 4.49
C GLN A 90 11.85 -16.55 3.74
N ILE A 91 12.96 -15.84 3.93
CA ILE A 91 13.24 -14.57 3.24
C ILE A 91 14.38 -14.80 2.27
N CYS A 92 14.14 -14.56 0.98
CA CYS A 92 15.11 -14.75 -0.09
C CYS A 92 15.54 -13.40 -0.68
N ASN A 93 16.68 -13.39 -1.39
CA ASN A 93 17.13 -12.19 -2.10
C ASN A 93 16.12 -11.81 -3.19
N ILE A 94 15.80 -10.53 -3.28
CA ILE A 94 14.67 -10.07 -4.10
C ILE A 94 15.11 -9.38 -5.40
N ALA A 95 16.29 -8.75 -5.43
CA ALA A 95 16.71 -7.89 -6.54
C ALA A 95 16.68 -8.64 -7.89
N GLU A 96 17.19 -9.88 -7.91
CA GLU A 96 17.19 -10.74 -9.10
C GLU A 96 15.79 -11.23 -9.51
N ASN A 97 14.83 -11.25 -8.57
CA ASN A 97 13.48 -11.77 -8.78
C ASN A 97 12.48 -10.68 -9.22
N ILE A 98 12.82 -9.39 -9.13
CA ILE A 98 11.94 -8.28 -9.53
C ILE A 98 11.38 -8.45 -10.96
N PRO A 99 12.14 -8.84 -11.99
CA PRO A 99 11.59 -9.06 -13.33
C PRO A 99 10.48 -10.13 -13.36
N ILE A 100 10.68 -11.23 -12.62
CA ILE A 100 9.70 -12.33 -12.53
C ILE A 100 8.44 -11.84 -11.80
N HIS A 101 8.59 -11.07 -10.72
CA HIS A 101 7.45 -10.50 -9.99
C HIS A 101 6.62 -9.59 -10.89
N LEU A 102 7.25 -8.66 -11.61
CA LEU A 102 6.56 -7.76 -12.52
C LEU A 102 5.83 -8.55 -13.62
N GLN A 103 6.44 -9.58 -14.18
CA GLN A 103 5.74 -10.44 -15.15
C GLN A 103 4.52 -11.14 -14.53
N ASN A 104 4.64 -11.66 -13.30
CA ASN A 104 3.55 -12.33 -12.61
C ASN A 104 2.42 -11.35 -12.24
N ILE A 105 2.75 -10.12 -11.86
CA ILE A 105 1.78 -9.02 -11.66
C ILE A 105 1.02 -8.76 -12.96
N GLY A 106 1.73 -8.66 -14.10
CA GLY A 106 1.15 -8.43 -15.42
C GLY A 106 0.07 -9.44 -15.82
N LYS A 107 0.12 -10.67 -15.28
CA LYS A 107 -0.82 -11.75 -15.57
C LYS A 107 -2.12 -11.67 -14.74
N THR A 108 -2.11 -10.91 -13.65
CA THR A 108 -3.28 -10.80 -12.76
C THR A 108 -4.45 -10.08 -13.45
N GLU A 109 -5.69 -10.42 -13.05
CA GLU A 109 -6.90 -9.74 -13.53
C GLU A 109 -6.91 -8.26 -13.09
N ARG A 110 -6.58 -8.01 -11.82
CA ARG A 110 -6.51 -6.67 -11.22
C ARG A 110 -5.56 -5.73 -11.97
N PHE A 111 -4.35 -6.21 -12.29
CA PHE A 111 -3.40 -5.45 -13.08
C PHE A 111 -4.01 -5.05 -14.43
N ARG A 112 -4.56 -6.01 -15.18
CA ARG A 112 -5.10 -5.75 -16.53
C ARG A 112 -6.20 -4.70 -16.51
N LEU A 113 -7.11 -4.78 -15.55
CA LEU A 113 -8.20 -3.82 -15.41
C LEU A 113 -7.70 -2.41 -15.04
N PHE A 114 -6.75 -2.32 -14.10
CA PHE A 114 -6.14 -1.05 -13.70
C PHE A 114 -5.37 -0.42 -14.87
N ALA A 115 -4.50 -1.21 -15.50
CA ALA A 115 -3.68 -0.82 -16.63
C ALA A 115 -4.52 -0.35 -17.81
N GLU A 116 -5.64 -1.02 -18.11
CA GLU A 116 -6.58 -0.60 -19.15
C GLU A 116 -7.23 0.74 -18.81
N LYS A 117 -7.81 0.87 -17.60
CA LYS A 117 -8.50 2.08 -17.12
C LYS A 117 -7.60 3.31 -17.14
N TYR A 118 -6.33 3.15 -16.76
CA TYR A 118 -5.40 4.26 -16.57
C TYR A 118 -4.34 4.39 -17.68
N SER A 119 -4.51 3.69 -18.80
CA SER A 119 -3.50 3.64 -19.88
C SER A 119 -3.13 4.99 -20.51
N ASP A 120 -4.01 5.99 -20.41
CA ASP A 120 -3.80 7.34 -20.93
C ASP A 120 -3.20 8.32 -19.89
N TYR A 121 -2.89 7.85 -18.68
CA TYR A 121 -2.38 8.67 -17.58
C TYR A 121 -0.93 8.29 -17.23
N PRO A 122 -0.14 9.21 -16.66
CA PRO A 122 1.13 8.87 -16.02
C PRO A 122 0.93 7.80 -14.95
N ILE A 123 1.61 6.66 -15.10
CA ILE A 123 1.64 5.58 -14.12
C ILE A 123 3.03 5.53 -13.49
N GLU A 124 3.06 5.59 -12.17
CA GLU A 124 4.26 5.40 -11.35
C GLU A 124 4.26 3.98 -10.75
N LEU A 125 5.45 3.40 -10.64
CA LEU A 125 5.67 2.10 -10.03
C LEU A 125 6.45 2.28 -8.73
N PHE A 126 5.81 1.98 -7.61
CA PHE A 126 6.38 2.10 -6.27
C PHE A 126 6.81 0.72 -5.75
N LEU A 127 8.04 0.60 -5.25
CA LEU A 127 8.58 -0.63 -4.68
C LEU A 127 8.97 -0.41 -3.21
N GLN A 128 8.53 -1.31 -2.33
CA GLN A 128 8.84 -1.27 -0.90
C GLN A 128 9.20 -2.67 -0.36
N ASP A 129 10.28 -2.73 0.42
CA ASP A 129 10.73 -3.94 1.08
C ASP A 129 10.02 -4.14 2.44
N GLU A 130 8.92 -4.89 2.42
CA GLU A 130 8.13 -5.20 3.62
C GLU A 130 8.52 -6.53 4.27
N ARG A 131 9.61 -7.15 3.82
CA ARG A 131 9.97 -8.52 4.23
C ARG A 131 10.25 -8.65 5.72
N ARG A 132 10.63 -7.54 6.39
CA ARG A 132 10.78 -7.45 7.86
C ARG A 132 9.49 -7.68 8.63
N ASN A 133 8.35 -7.30 8.03
CA ASN A 133 7.06 -7.37 8.69
C ASN A 133 6.32 -8.63 8.25
N ASP A 134 6.11 -8.80 6.94
CA ASP A 134 5.17 -9.80 6.42
C ASP A 134 5.82 -10.74 5.39
N SER A 135 7.15 -10.68 5.24
CA SER A 135 7.93 -11.52 4.29
C SER A 135 7.57 -11.32 2.81
N LEU A 136 6.89 -10.20 2.53
CA LEU A 136 6.45 -9.82 1.20
C LEU A 136 7.25 -8.63 0.67
N PHE A 137 7.33 -8.54 -0.64
CA PHE A 137 7.81 -7.37 -1.34
C PHE A 137 6.64 -6.68 -2.03
N HIS A 138 6.49 -5.38 -1.78
CA HIS A 138 5.33 -4.61 -2.18
C HIS A 138 5.59 -3.88 -3.51
N TYR A 139 4.60 -3.94 -4.40
CA TYR A 139 4.58 -3.23 -5.68
C TYR A 139 3.29 -2.40 -5.77
N GLY A 140 3.40 -1.08 -5.71
CA GLY A 140 2.31 -0.14 -5.93
C GLY A 140 2.27 0.35 -7.38
N LEU A 141 1.09 0.40 -7.98
CA LEU A 141 0.84 1.12 -9.23
C LEU A 141 -0.02 2.34 -8.93
N ILE A 142 0.49 3.51 -9.31
CA ILE A 142 -0.10 4.80 -8.99
C ILE A 142 -0.37 5.53 -10.30
N ALA A 143 -1.65 5.75 -10.63
CA ALA A 143 -2.04 6.57 -11.76
C ALA A 143 -2.35 7.99 -11.25
N ASN A 144 -1.79 9.00 -11.92
CA ASN A 144 -2.00 10.40 -11.58
C ASN A 144 -2.72 11.13 -12.72
N SER A 145 -3.69 11.97 -12.36
CA SER A 145 -4.38 12.85 -13.30
C SER A 145 -3.85 14.28 -13.21
N ASP A 146 -4.00 15.04 -14.29
CA ASP A 146 -3.56 16.44 -14.37
C ASP A 146 -4.26 17.36 -13.35
N ASP A 147 -5.44 16.98 -12.85
CA ASP A 147 -6.23 17.76 -11.88
C ASP A 147 -6.02 17.33 -10.42
N GLY A 148 -4.96 16.57 -10.13
CA GLY A 148 -4.58 16.23 -8.74
C GLY A 148 -5.40 15.09 -8.14
N ARG A 149 -5.97 14.22 -8.97
CA ARG A 149 -6.54 12.94 -8.51
C ARG A 149 -5.55 11.81 -8.73
N THR A 150 -5.50 10.89 -7.79
CA THR A 150 -4.63 9.71 -7.82
C THR A 150 -5.43 8.44 -7.62
N ALA A 151 -5.09 7.39 -8.36
CA ALA A 151 -5.60 6.04 -8.15
C ALA A 151 -4.44 5.11 -7.84
N LEU A 152 -4.57 4.30 -6.79
CA LEU A 152 -3.51 3.39 -6.36
C LEU A 152 -4.04 1.97 -6.23
N THR A 153 -3.33 1.01 -6.80
CA THR A 153 -3.46 -0.42 -6.49
C THR A 153 -2.11 -0.97 -6.08
N PHE A 154 -2.06 -2.10 -5.38
CA PHE A 154 -0.79 -2.74 -5.01
C PHE A 154 -0.82 -4.24 -5.22
N PHE A 155 0.35 -4.87 -5.18
CA PHE A 155 0.57 -6.31 -5.27
C PHE A 155 1.67 -6.70 -4.29
N HIS A 156 1.50 -7.85 -3.64
CA HIS A 156 2.53 -8.41 -2.79
C HIS A 156 3.12 -9.66 -3.42
N ALA A 157 4.43 -9.67 -3.61
CA ALA A 157 5.16 -10.84 -4.07
C ALA A 157 5.89 -11.52 -2.91
N ASP A 158 5.81 -12.84 -2.86
CA ASP A 158 6.62 -13.64 -1.96
C ASP A 158 8.04 -13.76 -2.52
N SER A 159 9.02 -13.42 -1.67
CA SER A 159 10.42 -13.29 -2.10
C SER A 159 11.10 -14.59 -2.51
N CYS A 160 10.57 -15.74 -2.09
CA CYS A 160 11.18 -17.06 -2.29
C CYS A 160 10.45 -17.91 -3.34
N THR A 161 9.14 -17.74 -3.44
CA THR A 161 8.30 -18.51 -4.38
C THR A 161 8.01 -17.74 -5.66
N ASN A 162 8.27 -16.44 -5.68
CA ASN A 162 7.95 -15.50 -6.75
C ASN A 162 6.45 -15.40 -7.05
N GLN A 163 5.59 -15.91 -6.16
CA GLN A 163 4.13 -15.89 -6.31
C GLN A 163 3.56 -14.55 -5.84
N ILE A 164 2.47 -14.12 -6.47
CA ILE A 164 1.68 -12.97 -6.00
C ILE A 164 0.79 -13.47 -4.85
N ALA A 165 1.19 -13.15 -3.63
CA ALA A 165 0.58 -13.64 -2.40
C ALA A 165 -0.87 -13.19 -2.24
N ASP A 166 -1.22 -12.03 -2.82
CA ASP A 166 -2.55 -11.44 -2.78
C ASP A 166 -3.27 -11.46 -4.14
N SER A 167 -2.95 -12.46 -4.97
CA SER A 167 -3.46 -12.63 -6.34
C SER A 167 -4.99 -12.55 -6.48
N GLU A 168 -5.74 -13.01 -5.47
CA GLU A 168 -7.20 -13.00 -5.46
C GLU A 168 -7.81 -11.79 -4.72
N ARG A 169 -7.00 -11.06 -3.94
CA ARG A 169 -7.48 -9.85 -3.25
C ARG A 169 -7.51 -8.71 -4.25
N TYR A 170 -8.36 -7.72 -4.01
CA TYR A 170 -8.35 -6.48 -4.79
C TYR A 170 -8.05 -5.34 -3.84
N TYR A 171 -7.35 -4.32 -4.31
CA TYR A 171 -7.19 -3.08 -3.59
C TYR A 171 -7.25 -1.93 -4.58
N LEU A 172 -8.03 -0.90 -4.25
CA LEU A 172 -8.02 0.38 -4.95
C LEU A 172 -8.16 1.48 -3.91
N SER A 173 -7.30 2.48 -4.01
CA SER A 173 -7.43 3.76 -3.31
C SER A 173 -7.62 4.86 -4.33
N CYS A 174 -8.57 5.76 -4.07
CA CYS A 174 -8.79 6.98 -4.82
C CYS A 174 -8.49 8.17 -3.91
N HIS A 175 -7.69 9.11 -4.41
CA HIS A 175 -7.39 10.38 -3.78
C HIS A 175 -7.83 11.53 -4.70
N ASP A 176 -8.49 12.53 -4.15
CA ASP A 176 -8.85 13.79 -4.79
C ASP A 176 -8.36 14.94 -3.91
N ASP A 177 -7.21 15.52 -4.27
CA ASP A 177 -6.57 16.62 -3.52
C ASP A 177 -7.50 17.83 -3.37
N ALA A 178 -8.28 18.13 -4.43
CA ALA A 178 -9.15 19.30 -4.47
C ALA A 178 -10.33 19.18 -3.49
N LYS A 179 -10.75 17.95 -3.18
CA LYS A 179 -11.82 17.66 -2.22
C LYS A 179 -11.31 17.14 -0.88
N HIS A 180 -9.99 17.01 -0.72
CA HIS A 180 -9.37 16.33 0.43
C HIS A 180 -9.98 14.94 0.69
N ASN A 181 -10.39 14.25 -0.37
CA ASN A 181 -11.07 12.97 -0.26
C ASN A 181 -10.07 11.85 -0.52
N ILE A 182 -9.76 11.07 0.52
CA ILE A 182 -8.97 9.83 0.42
C ILE A 182 -9.88 8.68 0.83
N PHE A 183 -10.05 7.72 -0.09
CA PHE A 183 -10.80 6.52 0.22
C PHE A 183 -10.29 5.31 -0.56
N GLY A 184 -10.14 4.18 0.12
CA GLY A 184 -9.79 2.91 -0.51
C GLY A 184 -10.66 1.76 -0.02
N THR A 185 -10.69 0.69 -0.80
CA THR A 185 -11.47 -0.52 -0.48
C THR A 185 -10.74 -1.77 -0.95
N ILE A 186 -11.10 -2.92 -0.37
CA ILE A 186 -10.71 -4.25 -0.86
C ILE A 186 -11.89 -5.02 -1.47
N ASN A 187 -13.08 -4.42 -1.47
CA ASN A 187 -14.29 -5.03 -2.02
C ASN A 187 -14.20 -5.14 -3.56
N LYS A 188 -14.10 -6.36 -4.08
CA LYS A 188 -13.99 -6.62 -5.52
C LYS A 188 -15.12 -5.96 -6.33
N LYS A 189 -16.37 -5.94 -5.85
CA LYS A 189 -17.49 -5.37 -6.62
C LYS A 189 -17.36 -3.86 -6.78
N ASP A 190 -17.03 -3.15 -5.71
CA ASP A 190 -16.89 -1.69 -5.78
C ASP A 190 -15.67 -1.29 -6.62
N ILE A 191 -14.59 -2.07 -6.56
CA ILE A 191 -13.39 -1.83 -7.38
C ILE A 191 -13.69 -2.05 -8.85
N LEU A 192 -14.38 -3.14 -9.22
CA LEU A 192 -14.81 -3.36 -10.60
C LEU A 192 -15.78 -2.28 -11.09
N ALA A 193 -16.66 -1.79 -10.22
CA ALA A 193 -17.54 -0.67 -10.54
C ALA A 193 -16.74 0.62 -10.78
N SER A 194 -15.74 0.92 -9.94
CA SER A 194 -14.85 2.08 -10.10
C SER A 194 -14.03 2.00 -11.40
N LEU A 195 -13.39 0.86 -11.68
CA LEU A 195 -12.54 0.66 -12.86
C LEU A 195 -13.33 0.67 -14.19
N SER A 196 -14.65 0.44 -14.13
CA SER A 196 -15.55 0.56 -15.30
C SER A 196 -16.28 1.90 -15.40
N HIS A 197 -16.19 2.75 -14.37
CA HIS A 197 -16.81 4.06 -14.36
C HIS A 197 -16.03 5.05 -15.26
N PRO A 198 -16.67 6.06 -15.88
CA PRO A 198 -15.95 7.06 -16.69
C PRO A 198 -15.04 7.99 -15.88
N ASP A 199 -15.44 8.37 -14.67
CA ASP A 199 -14.63 9.24 -13.80
C ASP A 199 -13.24 8.65 -13.53
N PHE A 200 -12.26 9.50 -13.29
CA PHE A 200 -10.87 9.09 -13.10
C PHE A 200 -10.75 7.97 -12.06
N CYS A 201 -11.16 8.24 -10.82
CA CYS A 201 -11.23 7.25 -9.74
C CYS A 201 -12.38 7.64 -8.80
N THR A 202 -13.36 6.77 -8.63
CA THR A 202 -14.47 6.98 -7.68
C THR A 202 -14.98 5.63 -7.23
N ILE A 203 -14.96 5.37 -5.92
CA ILE A 203 -15.47 4.12 -5.36
C ILE A 203 -16.91 4.39 -4.88
N PRO A 204 -17.93 3.86 -5.56
CA PRO A 204 -19.31 4.06 -5.14
C PRO A 204 -19.59 3.24 -3.88
N LEU A 205 -20.06 3.90 -2.83
CA LEU A 205 -20.55 3.27 -1.60
C LEU A 205 -22.07 3.18 -1.63
N ASP A 206 -22.61 2.11 -1.05
CA ASP A 206 -24.04 2.07 -0.72
C ASP A 206 -24.34 3.01 0.47
N THR A 207 -25.62 3.31 0.68
CA THR A 207 -26.04 4.34 1.63
C THR A 207 -25.54 4.10 3.06
N TRP A 208 -25.51 2.85 3.53
CA TRP A 208 -25.07 2.55 4.89
C TRP A 208 -23.53 2.67 5.00
N ARG A 209 -22.75 2.19 4.02
CA ARG A 209 -21.29 2.38 4.03
C ARG A 209 -20.90 3.83 3.88
N GLN A 210 -21.63 4.60 3.07
CA GLN A 210 -21.45 6.04 2.99
C GLN A 210 -21.66 6.69 4.37
N SER A 211 -22.70 6.29 5.09
CA SER A 211 -22.98 6.84 6.44
C SER A 211 -21.88 6.50 7.45
N VAL A 212 -21.34 5.27 7.42
CA VAL A 212 -20.19 4.87 8.27
C VAL A 212 -18.90 5.61 7.85
N TYR A 213 -18.71 5.85 6.55
CA TYR A 213 -17.59 6.63 6.04
C TYR A 213 -17.67 8.09 6.50
N ASP A 214 -18.84 8.71 6.41
CA ASP A 214 -19.06 10.09 6.87
C ASP A 214 -18.79 10.21 8.38
N TYR A 215 -19.28 9.25 9.18
CA TYR A 215 -18.94 9.16 10.61
C TYR A 215 -17.43 9.01 10.86
N ASN A 216 -16.72 8.22 10.03
CA ASN A 216 -15.26 8.10 10.12
C ASN A 216 -14.56 9.43 9.86
N GLN A 217 -15.00 10.20 8.87
CA GLN A 217 -14.43 11.51 8.57
C GLN A 217 -14.64 12.48 9.74
N GLU A 218 -15.84 12.54 10.31
CA GLU A 218 -16.11 13.35 11.50
C GLU A 218 -15.23 12.93 12.70
N THR A 219 -15.00 11.62 12.87
CA THR A 219 -14.12 11.08 13.92
C THR A 219 -12.66 11.50 13.69
N LYS A 220 -12.18 11.48 12.44
CA LYS A 220 -10.83 11.93 12.08
C LYS A 220 -10.67 13.44 12.26
N GLU A 221 -11.65 14.23 11.85
CA GLU A 221 -11.65 15.67 12.10
C GLU A 221 -11.60 15.99 13.60
N GLN A 222 -12.32 15.23 14.42
CA GLN A 222 -12.19 15.34 15.88
C GLN A 222 -10.77 15.05 16.32
N LEU A 223 -10.16 13.93 15.91
CA LEU A 223 -8.77 13.59 16.23
C LEU A 223 -7.78 14.70 15.83
N GLU A 224 -7.90 15.21 14.60
CA GLU A 224 -7.06 16.28 14.07
C GLU A 224 -7.23 17.60 14.83
N ASN A 225 -8.45 17.94 15.24
CA ASN A 225 -8.71 19.11 16.08
C ASN A 225 -8.19 18.93 17.53
N HIS A 226 -8.05 17.69 17.99
CA HIS A 226 -7.43 17.39 19.28
C HIS A 226 -5.89 17.52 19.22
N LEU A 227 -5.23 17.15 18.10
CA LEU A 227 -3.77 17.18 17.89
C LEU A 227 -3.02 18.52 18.17
N PRO A 228 -3.49 19.70 17.74
CA PRO A 228 -2.78 20.96 17.96
C PRO A 228 -2.77 21.43 19.42
N THR A 229 -3.55 20.82 20.32
CA THR A 229 -3.63 21.21 21.74
C THR A 229 -2.38 20.82 22.55
N ILE A 230 -1.46 20.01 22.01
CA ILE A 230 -0.19 19.63 22.68
C ILE A 230 0.71 20.85 22.96
N LYS A 231 0.59 21.93 22.17
CA LYS A 231 1.42 23.14 22.36
C LYS A 231 0.87 24.08 23.44
N THR A 232 -0.38 23.93 23.86
CA THR A 232 -1.08 24.82 24.80
C THR A 232 -1.54 24.14 26.09
N ILE A 233 -1.57 22.80 26.16
CA ILE A 233 -1.90 22.08 27.38
C ILE A 233 -0.78 22.30 28.42
N ASP A 234 -1.15 22.88 29.56
CA ASP A 234 -0.32 22.95 30.76
C ASP A 234 0.24 21.55 31.05
N LYS A 235 1.57 21.40 31.10
CA LYS A 235 2.32 20.12 31.10
C LYS A 235 2.10 19.26 32.36
N SER A 236 0.92 19.30 32.96
CA SER A 236 0.50 18.38 33.99
C SER A 236 0.37 16.97 33.39
N TYR A 237 1.06 16.00 34.01
CA TYR A 237 1.07 14.60 33.60
C TYR A 237 -0.34 14.02 33.38
N LYS A 238 -1.33 14.46 34.17
CA LYS A 238 -2.74 14.02 34.07
C LYS A 238 -3.44 14.49 32.79
N SER A 239 -3.14 15.70 32.32
CA SER A 239 -3.74 16.24 31.09
C SER A 239 -3.17 15.55 29.83
N VAL A 240 -1.88 15.22 29.83
CA VAL A 240 -1.23 14.46 28.75
C VAL A 240 -1.77 13.03 28.69
N SER A 241 -1.95 12.36 29.83
CA SER A 241 -2.47 10.98 29.84
C SER A 241 -3.94 10.88 29.40
N ALA A 242 -4.79 11.84 29.80
CA ALA A 242 -6.19 11.85 29.37
C ALA A 242 -6.32 12.13 27.87
N TYR A 243 -5.46 13.01 27.35
CA TYR A 243 -5.39 13.31 25.93
C TYR A 243 -4.94 12.10 25.09
N GLN A 244 -3.86 11.43 25.48
CA GLN A 244 -3.37 10.23 24.79
C GLN A 244 -4.42 9.12 24.78
N LEU A 245 -5.17 8.98 25.88
CA LEU A 245 -6.26 8.03 25.98
C LEU A 245 -7.40 8.34 24.99
N GLU A 246 -7.79 9.61 24.86
CA GLU A 246 -8.83 10.04 23.92
C GLU A 246 -8.39 9.93 22.47
N SER A 247 -7.16 10.33 22.14
CA SER A 247 -6.57 10.12 20.81
C SER A 247 -6.58 8.64 20.45
N HIS A 248 -6.15 7.77 21.36
CA HIS A 248 -6.17 6.32 21.12
C HIS A 248 -7.59 5.77 20.92
N ARG A 249 -8.58 6.30 21.67
CA ARG A 249 -9.99 5.94 21.51
C ARG A 249 -10.51 6.30 20.13
N LEU A 250 -10.27 7.53 19.68
CA LEU A 250 -10.68 8.03 18.37
C LEU A 250 -9.98 7.27 17.23
N ASP A 251 -8.70 6.95 17.39
CA ASP A 251 -7.94 6.13 16.43
C ASP A 251 -8.56 4.75 16.24
N LEU A 252 -8.89 4.04 17.34
CA LEU A 252 -9.51 2.72 17.25
C LEU A 252 -10.94 2.78 16.68
N LEU A 253 -11.72 3.81 17.00
CA LEU A 253 -13.04 3.99 16.40
C LEU A 253 -12.94 4.25 14.90
N SER A 254 -11.97 5.06 14.51
CA SER A 254 -11.67 5.33 13.11
C SER A 254 -11.27 4.04 12.38
N GLU A 255 -10.40 3.23 12.99
CA GLU A 255 -9.99 1.93 12.47
C GLU A 255 -11.18 0.97 12.29
N ILE A 256 -12.02 0.81 13.31
CA ILE A 256 -13.21 -0.07 13.22
C ILE A 256 -14.17 0.42 12.13
N SER A 257 -14.43 1.73 12.07
CA SER A 257 -15.34 2.31 11.08
C SER A 257 -14.84 2.06 9.66
N ILE A 258 -13.55 2.32 9.39
CA ILE A 258 -13.01 2.13 8.04
C ILE A 258 -12.97 0.66 7.63
N MET A 259 -12.74 -0.27 8.56
CA MET A 259 -12.80 -1.71 8.27
C MET A 259 -14.19 -2.16 7.80
N TYR A 260 -15.26 -1.63 8.39
CA TYR A 260 -16.62 -1.87 7.90
C TYR A 260 -16.84 -1.32 6.49
N VAL A 261 -16.34 -0.12 6.21
CA VAL A 261 -16.46 0.51 4.90
C VAL A 261 -15.68 -0.26 3.83
N MET A 262 -14.47 -0.72 4.17
CA MET A 262 -13.59 -1.51 3.29
C MET A 262 -14.09 -2.94 3.06
N ALA A 263 -15.11 -3.39 3.81
CA ALA A 263 -15.61 -4.76 3.83
C ALA A 263 -14.52 -5.78 4.23
N GLU A 264 -13.76 -5.45 5.27
CA GLU A 264 -12.81 -6.37 5.90
C GLU A 264 -13.49 -7.61 6.47
N ASP A 265 -12.68 -8.65 6.73
CA ASP A 265 -13.16 -9.90 7.32
C ASP A 265 -13.84 -9.66 8.68
N GLU A 266 -15.04 -10.23 8.85
CA GLU A 266 -15.86 -10.02 10.05
C GLU A 266 -15.14 -10.44 11.34
N GLN A 267 -14.32 -11.49 11.30
CA GLN A 267 -13.56 -11.94 12.46
C GLN A 267 -12.51 -10.89 12.86
N ILE A 268 -11.81 -10.29 11.90
CA ILE A 268 -10.81 -9.24 12.17
C ILE A 268 -11.51 -8.01 12.77
N ILE A 269 -12.67 -7.64 12.22
CA ILE A 269 -13.48 -6.55 12.77
C ILE A 269 -13.91 -6.85 14.21
N GLU A 270 -14.40 -8.06 14.49
CA GLU A 270 -14.79 -8.48 15.83
C GLU A 270 -13.63 -8.44 16.83
N GLU A 271 -12.44 -8.89 16.43
CA GLU A 271 -11.23 -8.82 17.26
C GLU A 271 -10.89 -7.38 17.65
N LYS A 272 -11.01 -6.44 16.71
CA LYS A 272 -10.82 -5.00 16.95
C LYS A 272 -11.90 -4.42 17.86
N ILE A 273 -13.16 -4.82 17.69
CA ILE A 273 -14.26 -4.41 18.58
C ILE A 273 -14.01 -4.93 20.01
N ILE A 274 -13.55 -6.18 20.18
CA ILE A 274 -13.18 -6.73 21.49
C ILE A 274 -12.04 -5.92 22.12
N GLN A 275 -11.02 -5.57 21.34
CA GLN A 275 -9.91 -4.72 21.80
C GLN A 275 -10.41 -3.35 22.26
N TYR A 276 -11.28 -2.71 21.50
CA TYR A 276 -11.90 -1.43 21.88
C TYR A 276 -12.71 -1.58 23.18
N ASN A 277 -13.58 -2.60 23.24
CA ASN A 277 -14.47 -2.83 24.37
C ASN A 277 -13.72 -3.07 25.68
N LYS A 278 -12.59 -3.76 25.61
CA LYS A 278 -11.72 -4.02 26.77
C LYS A 278 -11.10 -2.73 27.33
N GLN A 279 -10.87 -1.73 26.49
CA GLN A 279 -10.16 -0.50 26.87
C GLN A 279 -11.11 0.66 27.19
N PHE A 280 -12.23 0.78 26.46
CA PHE A 280 -13.08 1.97 26.46
C PHE A 280 -14.55 1.69 26.76
N GLY A 281 -14.94 0.41 26.94
CA GLY A 281 -16.34 0.00 27.02
C GLY A 281 -16.98 -0.12 25.65
N ALA A 282 -18.30 -0.26 25.59
CA ALA A 282 -19.02 -0.50 24.34
C ALA A 282 -18.74 0.57 23.26
N LEU A 283 -18.83 0.16 22.00
CA LEU A 283 -18.85 1.10 20.87
C LEU A 283 -19.95 2.16 21.05
N PRO A 284 -19.76 3.38 20.54
CA PRO A 284 -20.79 4.41 20.53
C PRO A 284 -22.07 3.92 19.84
N ASP A 285 -23.23 4.21 20.44
CA ASP A 285 -24.55 3.83 19.91
C ASP A 285 -24.76 4.32 18.47
N GLU A 286 -24.22 5.48 18.14
CA GLU A 286 -24.28 6.05 16.79
C GLU A 286 -23.61 5.13 15.77
N LEU A 287 -22.34 4.74 16.00
CA LEU A 287 -21.64 3.82 15.11
C LEU A 287 -22.34 2.46 15.02
N LEU A 288 -22.82 1.93 16.16
CA LEU A 288 -23.58 0.68 16.19
C LEU A 288 -24.84 0.75 15.32
N GLN A 289 -25.62 1.83 15.41
CA GLN A 289 -26.81 2.03 14.60
C GLN A 289 -26.48 2.11 13.10
N LEU A 290 -25.38 2.77 12.73
CA LEU A 290 -24.95 2.83 11.33
C LEU A 290 -24.55 1.45 10.79
N ILE A 291 -23.83 0.66 11.58
CA ILE A 291 -23.45 -0.72 11.21
C ILE A 291 -24.68 -1.62 11.09
N GLU A 292 -25.68 -1.46 11.95
CA GLU A 292 -26.90 -2.27 11.94
C GLU A 292 -27.76 -2.06 10.68
N GLN A 293 -27.63 -0.90 10.00
CA GLN A 293 -28.29 -0.61 8.72
C GLN A 293 -27.80 -1.49 7.55
N ARG A 294 -26.76 -2.31 7.76
CA ARG A 294 -26.31 -3.34 6.82
C ARG A 294 -27.39 -4.41 6.57
N LYS A 295 -28.30 -4.64 7.53
CA LYS A 295 -29.33 -5.69 7.50
C LYS A 295 -30.56 -5.29 6.68
#